data_AF-A0A9N9B652-F1
#
_entry.id   AF-A0A9N9B652-F1
#
_cell.length_a   1.000
_cell.length_b   1.000
_cell.length_c   1.000
_cell.angle_alpha   90.00
_cell.angle_beta   90.00
_cell.angle_gamma   90.00
#
_symmetry.space_group_name_H-M   'P 1'
#
loop_
_entity.id
_entity.type
_entity.pdbx_description
1 polymer ?
#
loop_
_entity_poly.entity_id
_entity_poly.type
_entity_poly.pdbx_seq_one_letter_code
_entity_poly.pdbx_strand_id
1 'polypeptide(L)'
;MTTLPPAAADITQWLNILVGRTYVDVYSIIKEFQKEQQNVDCQIERILNEEPKPKSKKNTFEREKQIMSVLNDRFNHTTIDFLKGIAYNLSF
;
A
#
# COMPACT_ATOMS: atom_id res chain seq x y z
N MET A 1 -5.88 -42.19 14.80
CA MET A 1 -6.37 -41.12 13.91
C MET A 1 -7.38 -40.29 14.70
N THR A 2 -6.91 -39.23 15.37
CA THR A 2 -7.76 -38.31 16.12
C THR A 2 -8.29 -37.26 15.16
N THR A 3 -9.53 -37.44 14.70
CA THR A 3 -10.25 -36.43 13.92
C THR A 3 -10.52 -35.22 14.81
N LEU A 4 -10.02 -34.04 14.42
CA LEU A 4 -10.27 -32.78 15.12
C LEU A 4 -11.78 -32.51 15.20
N PRO A 5 -12.30 -32.02 16.33
CA PRO A 5 -13.71 -31.72 16.49
C PRO A 5 -14.17 -30.67 15.45
N PRO A 6 -15.43 -30.71 14.99
CA PRO A 6 -15.93 -29.87 13.89
C PRO A 6 -15.73 -28.36 14.12
N ALA A 7 -15.76 -27.90 15.37
CA ALA A 7 -15.46 -26.51 15.71
C ALA A 7 -13.99 -26.10 15.46
N ALA A 8 -13.05 -27.04 15.61
CA ALA A 8 -11.63 -26.77 15.37
C ALA A 8 -11.29 -26.75 13.87
N ALA A 9 -12.00 -27.52 13.04
CA ALA A 9 -11.88 -27.45 11.58
C ALA A 9 -12.36 -26.09 11.03
N ASP A 10 -13.45 -25.56 11.59
CA ASP A 10 -14.01 -24.26 11.21
C ASP A 10 -13.06 -23.10 11.59
N ILE A 11 -12.52 -23.11 12.82
CA ILE A 11 -11.52 -22.11 13.26
C ILE A 11 -10.26 -22.14 12.37
N THR A 12 -9.80 -23.34 11.99
CA THR A 12 -8.61 -23.49 11.13
C THR A 12 -8.87 -22.96 9.72
N GLN A 13 -10.08 -23.16 9.18
CA GLN A 13 -10.48 -22.60 7.89
C GLN A 13 -10.58 -21.07 7.93
N TRP A 14 -11.17 -20.50 8.98
CA TRP A 14 -11.24 -19.06 9.19
C TRP A 14 -9.86 -18.41 9.30
N LEU A 15 -8.95 -19.01 10.07
CA LEU A 15 -7.57 -18.53 10.19
C LEU A 15 -6.84 -18.55 8.84
N ASN A 16 -6.98 -19.62 8.06
CA ASN A 16 -6.38 -19.71 6.73
C ASN A 16 -6.91 -18.64 5.76
N ILE A 17 -8.22 -18.34 5.79
CA ILE A 17 -8.81 -17.28 4.97
C ILE A 17 -8.29 -15.90 5.41
N LEU A 18 -8.21 -15.66 6.72
CA LEU A 18 -7.75 -14.38 7.27
C LEU A 18 -6.27 -14.13 6.96
N VAL A 19 -5.42 -15.14 7.16
CA VAL A 19 -3.99 -15.08 6.84
C VAL A 19 -3.79 -14.95 5.34
N GLY A 20 -4.54 -15.69 4.53
CA GLY A 20 -4.50 -15.60 3.06
C GLY A 20 -4.87 -14.21 2.54
N ARG A 21 -5.95 -13.61 3.04
CA ARG A 21 -6.35 -12.24 2.70
C ARG A 21 -5.31 -11.21 3.13
N THR A 22 -4.78 -11.34 4.35
CA THR A 22 -3.74 -10.43 4.86
C THR A 22 -2.48 -10.50 3.98
N TYR A 23 -2.10 -11.69 3.51
CA TYR A 23 -0.95 -11.86 2.61
C TYR A 23 -1.17 -11.20 1.25
N VAL A 24 -2.37 -11.35 0.67
CA VAL A 24 -2.74 -10.68 -0.60
C VAL A 24 -2.70 -9.17 -0.44
N ASP A 25 -3.25 -8.62 0.64
CA ASP A 25 -3.25 -7.18 0.91
C ASP A 25 -1.81 -6.64 1.03
N VAL A 26 -0.95 -7.32 1.79
CA VAL A 26 0.46 -6.93 1.94
C VAL A 26 1.21 -6.99 0.60
N TYR A 27 0.98 -8.02 -0.20
CA TYR A 27 1.59 -8.13 -1.52
C TYR A 27 1.17 -7.00 -2.47
N SER A 28 -0.13 -6.65 -2.46
CA SER A 28 -0.65 -5.51 -3.22
C SER A 28 0.00 -4.19 -2.79
N ILE A 29 0.14 -3.97 -1.47
CA ILE A 29 0.83 -2.79 -0.92
C ILE A 29 2.27 -2.72 -1.47
N ILE A 30 3.01 -3.82 -1.43
CA ILE A 30 4.40 -3.88 -1.94
C ILE A 30 4.45 -3.51 -3.43
N LYS A 31 3.51 -4.00 -4.25
CA LYS A 31 3.47 -3.66 -5.68
C LYS A 31 3.26 -2.18 -5.93
N GLU A 32 2.35 -1.54 -5.20
CA GLU A 32 2.11 -0.09 -5.36
C GLU A 32 3.34 0.72 -4.95
N PHE A 33 4.06 0.31 -3.89
CA PHE A 33 5.34 0.94 -3.53
C PHE A 33 6.39 0.80 -4.63
N GLN A 34 6.56 -0.39 -5.21
CA GLN A 34 7.52 -0.61 -6.30
C GLN A 34 7.21 0.27 -7.53
N LYS A 35 5.93 0.43 -7.85
CA LYS A 35 5.49 1.29 -8.96
C LYS A 35 5.81 2.75 -8.71
N GLU A 36 5.54 3.26 -7.50
CA GLU A 36 5.85 4.65 -7.17
C GLU A 36 7.38 4.88 -7.10
N GLN A 37 8.17 3.91 -6.61
CA GLN A 37 9.63 3.98 -6.65
C GLN A 37 10.15 4.17 -8.08
N GLN A 38 9.71 3.34 -9.03
CA GLN A 38 10.08 3.47 -10.44
C GLN A 38 9.70 4.84 -11.02
N ASN A 39 8.51 5.35 -10.67
CA ASN A 39 8.06 6.67 -11.11
C ASN A 39 8.93 7.81 -10.52
N VAL A 40 9.38 7.69 -9.28
CA VAL A 40 10.29 8.65 -8.64
C VAL A 40 11.66 8.60 -9.30
N ASP A 41 12.20 7.41 -9.56
CA ASP A 41 13.50 7.25 -10.23
C ASP A 41 13.49 7.91 -11.62
N CYS A 42 12.44 7.69 -12.43
CA CYS A 42 12.28 8.38 -13.70
C CYS A 42 12.21 9.90 -13.53
N GLN A 43 11.56 10.43 -12.49
CA GLN A 43 11.53 11.87 -12.24
C GLN A 43 12.90 12.42 -11.86
N ILE A 44 13.69 11.68 -11.08
CA ILE A 44 15.07 12.04 -10.72
C ILE A 44 15.93 12.13 -11.98
N GLU A 45 15.87 11.12 -12.86
CA GLU A 45 16.61 11.13 -14.12
C GLU A 45 16.27 12.34 -15.00
N ARG A 46 14.98 12.67 -15.09
CA ARG A 46 14.52 13.86 -15.84
C ARG A 46 15.06 15.16 -15.26
N ILE A 47 15.11 15.29 -13.94
CA ILE A 47 15.71 16.45 -13.27
C ILE A 47 17.21 16.53 -13.59
N LEU A 48 17.93 15.40 -13.51
CA LEU A 48 19.35 15.34 -13.82
C LEU A 48 19.66 15.70 -15.29
N ASN A 49 18.73 15.38 -16.20
CA ASN A 49 18.81 15.75 -17.61
C ASN A 49 18.30 17.17 -17.92
N GLU A 50 17.98 17.97 -16.90
CA GLU A 50 17.42 19.33 -17.02
C GLU A 50 16.13 19.39 -17.86
N GLU A 51 15.37 18.29 -17.90
CA GLU A 51 14.13 18.26 -18.65
C GLU A 51 13.08 19.19 -18.01
N PRO A 52 12.26 19.87 -18.84
CA PRO A 52 11.19 20.68 -18.33
C PRO A 52 10.19 19.83 -17.54
N LYS A 53 9.85 20.30 -16.33
CA LYS A 53 8.86 19.66 -15.47
C LYS A 53 7.54 19.48 -16.24
N PRO A 54 6.97 18.27 -16.29
CA PRO A 54 5.68 18.07 -16.92
C PRO A 54 4.64 18.89 -16.15
N LYS A 55 3.65 19.47 -16.85
CA LYS A 55 2.57 20.22 -16.18
C LYS A 55 1.91 19.32 -15.14
N SER A 56 1.98 19.70 -13.86
CA SER A 56 1.32 18.97 -12.79
C SER A 56 -0.18 19.01 -13.01
N LYS A 57 -0.81 17.83 -13.05
CA LYS A 57 -2.27 17.74 -13.10
C LYS A 57 -2.79 17.99 -11.68
N LYS A 58 -3.95 18.64 -11.55
CA LYS A 58 -4.61 18.91 -10.25
C LYS A 58 -4.69 17.65 -9.37
N ASN A 59 -4.93 16.49 -9.99
CA ASN A 59 -5.00 15.21 -9.31
C ASN A 59 -3.68 14.80 -8.64
N THR A 60 -2.53 15.15 -9.23
CA THR A 60 -1.21 14.87 -8.64
C THR A 60 -1.02 15.65 -7.35
N PHE A 61 -1.41 16.92 -7.34
CA PHE A 61 -1.31 17.79 -6.16
C PHE A 61 -2.21 17.31 -5.01
N GLU A 62 -3.46 16.97 -5.30
CA GLU A 62 -4.38 16.44 -4.28
C GLU A 62 -3.89 15.10 -3.73
N ARG A 63 -3.33 14.23 -4.59
CA ARG A 63 -2.70 12.97 -4.18
C ARG A 63 -1.53 13.21 -3.22
N GLU A 64 -0.60 14.09 -3.57
CA GLU A 64 0.54 14.45 -2.71
C GLU A 64 0.07 15.00 -1.35
N LYS A 65 -0.96 15.85 -1.35
CA LYS A 65 -1.57 16.38 -0.14
C LYS A 65 -2.17 15.27 0.74
N GLN A 66 -2.86 14.30 0.15
CA GLN A 66 -3.44 13.17 0.88
C GLN A 66 -2.36 12.26 1.46
N ILE A 67 -1.31 11.95 0.69
CA ILE A 67 -0.14 11.19 1.17
C ILE A 67 0.50 11.92 2.36
N MET A 68 0.70 13.23 2.25
CA MET A 68 1.28 14.02 3.34
C MET A 68 0.40 14.01 4.59
N SER A 69 -0.92 14.02 4.44
CA SER A 69 -1.86 13.89 5.56
C SER A 69 -1.68 12.55 6.28
N VAL A 70 -1.59 11.43 5.55
CA VAL A 70 -1.38 10.10 6.14
C VAL A 70 -0.02 10.00 6.82
N LEU A 71 1.03 10.60 6.24
CA LEU A 71 2.36 10.65 6.84
C LEU A 71 2.38 11.43 8.16
N ASN A 72 1.71 12.59 8.19
CA ASN A 72 1.61 13.40 9.40
C ASN A 72 0.83 12.71 10.52
N ASP A 73 -0.10 11.83 10.17
CA ASP A 73 -0.95 11.10 11.12
C ASP A 73 -0.40 9.72 11.52
N ARG A 74 0.84 9.40 11.14
CA ARG A 74 1.46 8.06 11.31
C ARG A 74 1.31 7.50 12.72
N PHE A 75 1.52 8.33 13.75
CA PHE A 75 1.54 7.87 15.14
C PHE A 75 0.13 7.61 15.72
N ASN A 76 -0.93 8.02 15.01
CA ASN A 76 -2.31 7.81 15.40
C ASN A 76 -2.93 6.57 14.75
N HIS A 77 -2.17 5.85 13.91
CA HIS A 77 -2.61 4.65 13.22
C HIS A 77 -1.76 3.41 13.58
N THR A 78 -2.37 2.23 13.50
CA THR A 78 -1.59 0.98 13.51
C THR A 78 -0.71 0.91 12.27
N THR A 79 0.40 0.16 12.31
CA THR A 79 1.28 -0.02 11.15
C THR A 79 0.51 -0.50 9.91
N ILE A 80 -0.47 -1.40 10.09
CA ILE A 80 -1.27 -1.92 8.98
C ILE A 80 -2.21 -0.87 8.42
N ASP A 81 -2.89 -0.09 9.27
CA ASP A 81 -3.80 0.97 8.82
C ASP A 81 -3.05 2.10 8.12
N PHE A 82 -1.86 2.45 8.63
CA PHE A 82 -0.95 3.39 7.99
C PHE A 82 -0.54 2.90 6.59
N LEU A 83 -0.09 1.64 6.48
CA LEU A 83 0.32 1.05 5.19
C LEU A 83 -0.83 0.96 4.20
N LYS A 84 -2.04 0.63 4.67
CA LYS A 84 -3.27 0.65 3.84
C LYS A 84 -3.60 2.07 3.37
N GLY A 85 -3.50 3.06 4.26
CA GLY A 85 -3.70 4.46 3.94
C GLY A 85 -2.72 4.97 2.89
N ILE A 86 -1.43 4.61 3.01
CA ILE A 86 -0.43 4.94 1.98
C ILE A 86 -0.76 4.23 0.66
N ALA A 87 -0.99 2.92 0.68
CA ALA A 87 -1.25 2.15 -0.54
C ALA A 87 -2.50 2.61 -1.29
N TYR A 88 -3.57 2.99 -0.59
CA TYR A 88 -4.78 3.56 -1.20
C TYR A 88 -4.48 4.83 -2.00
N ASN A 89 -3.56 5.68 -1.51
CA ASN A 89 -3.18 6.91 -2.20
C ASN A 89 -2.14 6.69 -3.31
N LEU A 90 -1.53 5.50 -3.37
CA LEU A 90 -0.61 5.08 -4.45
C LEU A 90 -1.35 4.34 -5.58
N SER A 91 -2.42 3.60 -5.23
CA SER A 91 -3.27 2.90 -6.18
C SER A 91 -4.01 3.86 -7.11
N PHE A 92 -3.97 3.53 -8.40
CA PHE A 92 -4.40 4.37 -9.53
C PHE A 92 -5.92 4.39 -9.74
#